data_AF-A0A7S4M509-F1
#
_entry.id   AF-A0A7S4M509-F1
#
_cell.length_a   1.000
_cell.length_b   1.000
_cell.length_c   1.000
_cell.angle_alpha   90.00
_cell.angle_beta   90.00
_cell.angle_gamma   90.00
#
_symmetry.space_group_name_H-M   'P 1'
#
loop_
_entity.id
_entity.type
_entity.pdbx_description
1 polymer ?
#
loop_
_entity_poly.entity_id
_entity_poly.type
_entity_poly.pdbx_seq_one_letter_code
_entity_poly.pdbx_strand_id
1 'polypeptide(L)'
;SRFLKLMSLIHSSHLIGCIHFQANSHLALANSKIDDSNSLHHAHHGMMDRSKDAGAGAMSEFFDVNFVATRDIPIGGEIFMHYGESWFLGREKYLGITPLVNNYEKADQIIAGFLDVVPGMSDPHRLQDEWDRILANVSESDPRTRAALPSNFDELRDAKEVGAAMHSVPNAVRSIDWLEKNGHCNDNLHPGPSSIPQAGRGAFSTQFLSA
;
A
#
# COMPACT_ATOMS: atom_id res chain seq x y z
N SER A 1 -27.02 16.77 -8.52
CA SER A 1 -27.62 15.46 -8.85
C SER A 1 -26.89 14.70 -9.98
N ARG A 2 -25.56 14.84 -10.15
CA ARG A 2 -24.74 14.02 -11.07
C ARG A 2 -23.64 13.21 -10.36
N PHE A 3 -23.62 13.24 -9.01
CA PHE A 3 -22.60 12.61 -8.17
C PHE A 3 -22.83 11.11 -7.90
N LEU A 4 -24.00 10.56 -8.27
CA LEU A 4 -24.45 9.24 -7.82
C LEU A 4 -24.37 8.13 -8.88
N LYS A 5 -23.68 8.34 -10.00
CA LYS A 5 -23.75 7.40 -11.15
C LYS A 5 -22.46 6.71 -11.56
N LEU A 6 -21.36 6.81 -10.79
CA LEU A 6 -20.10 6.17 -11.16
C LEU A 6 -19.45 5.33 -10.04
N MET A 7 -20.23 4.78 -9.12
CA MET A 7 -19.73 3.87 -8.06
C MET A 7 -20.06 2.38 -8.28
N SER A 8 -20.31 1.93 -9.52
CA SER A 8 -20.59 0.50 -9.77
C SER A 8 -19.72 -0.17 -10.84
N LEU A 9 -18.58 0.40 -11.21
CA LEU A 9 -17.68 -0.18 -12.22
C LEU A 9 -16.23 -0.21 -11.71
N ILE A 10 -16.03 -0.89 -10.59
CA ILE A 10 -14.73 -1.50 -10.26
C ILE A 10 -14.93 -3.01 -10.27
N HIS A 11 -15.43 -3.54 -11.40
CA HIS A 11 -15.49 -4.99 -11.64
C HIS A 11 -14.40 -5.46 -12.62
N SER A 12 -13.53 -4.57 -13.10
CA SER A 12 -12.32 -4.84 -13.89
C SER A 12 -11.56 -3.53 -14.12
N SER A 13 -10.89 -2.99 -13.10
CA SER A 13 -10.24 -1.68 -13.22
C SER A 13 -8.74 -1.83 -13.40
N HIS A 14 -8.29 -1.58 -14.63
CA HIS A 14 -6.88 -1.35 -14.94
C HIS A 14 -6.43 -0.04 -14.29
N LEU A 15 -5.48 -0.11 -13.36
CA LEU A 15 -4.84 1.04 -12.72
C LEU A 15 -3.67 1.51 -13.59
N ILE A 16 -3.69 2.78 -14.00
CA ILE A 16 -2.71 3.41 -14.91
C ILE A 16 -1.32 3.47 -14.23
N GLY A 17 -0.26 3.12 -14.98
CA GLY A 17 1.12 3.01 -14.50
C GLY A 17 1.73 4.24 -13.78
N CYS A 18 1.16 5.44 -13.92
CA CYS A 18 1.57 6.63 -13.15
C CYS A 18 1.20 6.55 -11.65
N ILE A 19 0.33 5.61 -11.27
CA ILE A 19 -0.10 5.40 -9.87
C ILE A 19 0.98 4.67 -9.06
N HIS A 20 1.94 3.98 -9.70
CA HIS A 20 2.99 3.25 -8.97
C HIS A 20 3.80 4.14 -8.00
N PHE A 21 4.00 5.42 -8.35
CA PHE A 21 4.71 6.37 -7.49
C PHE A 21 3.84 6.99 -6.38
N GLN A 22 2.53 6.76 -6.40
CA GLN A 22 1.57 7.33 -5.44
C GLN A 22 0.96 6.28 -4.51
N ALA A 23 1.11 4.99 -4.81
CA ALA A 23 0.63 3.92 -3.97
C ALA A 23 1.68 3.53 -2.93
N ASN A 24 1.27 3.38 -1.68
CA ASN A 24 2.14 2.87 -0.63
C ASN A 24 2.17 1.33 -0.67
N SER A 25 3.08 0.76 0.11
CA SER A 25 3.19 -0.69 0.28
C SER A 25 3.03 -1.05 1.74
N HIS A 26 2.13 -1.99 2.01
CA HIS A 26 2.00 -2.65 3.31
C HIS A 26 1.73 -4.13 3.05
N LEU A 27 2.69 -5.00 3.35
CA LEU A 27 2.70 -6.39 2.86
C LEU A 27 1.44 -7.17 3.26
N ALA A 28 0.96 -7.01 4.50
CA ALA A 28 -0.25 -7.68 4.97
C ALA A 28 -1.56 -7.03 4.48
N LEU A 29 -1.51 -5.82 3.91
CA LEU A 29 -2.71 -5.13 3.39
C LEU A 29 -2.74 -5.03 1.88
N ALA A 30 -1.70 -5.54 1.20
CA ALA A 30 -1.57 -5.50 -0.25
C ALA A 30 -2.88 -5.94 -0.94
N ASN A 31 -3.41 -5.08 -1.79
CA ASN A 31 -4.71 -5.26 -2.43
C ASN A 31 -4.66 -4.99 -3.94
N SER A 32 -3.46 -4.83 -4.49
CA SER A 32 -3.23 -4.73 -5.93
C SER A 32 -2.03 -5.57 -6.35
N LYS A 33 -2.06 -6.01 -7.61
CA LYS A 33 -0.94 -6.71 -8.26
C LYS A 33 -0.81 -6.23 -9.70
N ILE A 34 0.38 -6.44 -10.28
CA ILE A 34 0.58 -6.20 -11.71
C ILE A 34 -0.36 -7.14 -12.49
N ASP A 35 -0.99 -6.60 -13.50
CA ASP A 35 -1.76 -7.37 -14.47
C ASP A 35 -0.80 -7.93 -15.52
N ASP A 36 -0.44 -9.20 -15.36
CA ASP A 36 0.47 -9.91 -16.27
C ASP A 36 -0.17 -10.22 -17.64
N SER A 37 -1.46 -9.94 -17.84
CA SER A 37 -2.16 -10.19 -19.11
C SER A 37 -1.65 -9.31 -20.25
N ASN A 38 -1.20 -8.10 -19.93
CA ASN A 38 -0.41 -7.27 -20.81
C ASN A 38 1.05 -7.44 -20.40
N SER A 39 1.74 -8.34 -21.10
CA SER A 39 3.19 -8.54 -20.96
C SER A 39 3.86 -7.17 -20.84
N LEU A 40 4.76 -6.98 -19.85
CA LEU A 40 5.61 -5.79 -19.78
C LEU A 40 6.18 -5.55 -21.18
N HIS A 41 5.63 -4.54 -21.86
CA HIS A 41 6.12 -4.19 -23.17
C HIS A 41 7.46 -3.52 -22.91
N HIS A 42 8.52 -4.31 -22.94
CA HIS A 42 9.86 -3.76 -23.10
C HIS A 42 9.84 -3.07 -24.45
N ALA A 43 9.94 -1.74 -24.45
CA ALA A 43 10.22 -1.07 -25.71
C ALA A 43 11.55 -1.64 -26.18
N HIS A 44 11.54 -2.19 -27.39
CA HIS A 44 12.77 -2.43 -28.13
C HIS A 44 13.42 -1.07 -28.41
N HIS A 45 14.15 -0.52 -27.45
CA HIS A 45 15.08 0.58 -27.69
C HIS A 45 16.40 0.00 -28.19
N GLY A 46 16.32 -0.66 -29.34
CA GLY A 46 17.43 -0.53 -30.25
C GLY A 46 17.51 0.94 -30.68
N MET A 47 18.65 1.58 -30.39
CA MET A 47 19.18 2.75 -31.14
C MET A 47 18.81 4.17 -30.67
N MET A 48 19.02 4.53 -29.40
CA MET A 48 19.35 5.93 -29.08
C MET A 48 20.83 6.06 -28.72
N ASP A 49 21.53 6.94 -29.40
CA ASP A 49 22.96 7.21 -29.22
C ASP A 49 23.12 8.25 -28.09
N ARG A 50 23.74 7.83 -26.98
CA ARG A 50 23.97 8.70 -25.81
C ARG A 50 24.75 9.99 -26.12
N SER A 51 25.46 10.05 -27.25
CA SER A 51 26.18 11.24 -27.69
C SER A 51 25.38 12.18 -28.60
N LYS A 52 24.23 11.73 -29.13
CA LYS A 52 23.44 12.46 -30.14
C LYS A 52 22.00 12.72 -29.73
N ASP A 53 21.44 11.84 -28.90
CA ASP A 53 20.02 11.86 -28.56
C ASP A 53 19.82 12.38 -27.14
N ALA A 54 19.19 13.55 -27.02
CA ALA A 54 18.87 14.19 -25.74
C ALA A 54 17.92 13.34 -24.86
N GLY A 55 17.14 12.45 -25.48
CA GLY A 55 16.27 11.51 -24.76
C GLY A 55 16.98 10.25 -24.26
N ALA A 56 18.26 10.03 -24.61
CA ALA A 56 18.98 8.84 -24.20
C ALA A 56 19.11 8.76 -22.67
N GLY A 57 18.43 7.79 -22.05
CA GLY A 57 18.36 7.62 -20.60
C GLY A 57 17.23 8.40 -19.91
N ALA A 58 16.45 9.20 -20.65
CA ALA A 58 15.33 9.97 -20.12
C ALA A 58 13.99 9.22 -20.16
N MET A 59 13.96 7.98 -20.65
CA MET A 59 12.74 7.17 -20.82
C MET A 59 12.87 5.81 -20.15
N SER A 60 11.80 5.40 -19.48
CA SER A 60 11.65 4.07 -18.89
C SER A 60 11.35 3.05 -19.99
N GLU A 61 12.00 1.88 -19.92
CA GLU A 61 11.66 0.71 -20.75
C GLU A 61 10.38 0.03 -20.29
N PHE A 62 9.91 0.36 -19.07
CA PHE A 62 8.67 -0.14 -18.50
C PHE A 62 7.55 0.89 -18.73
N PHE A 63 6.59 0.55 -19.59
CA PHE A 63 5.38 1.32 -19.82
C PHE A 63 4.18 0.36 -19.90
N ASP A 64 2.98 0.93 -19.84
CA ASP A 64 1.71 0.18 -19.83
C ASP A 64 1.63 -0.88 -18.73
N VAL A 65 2.33 -0.64 -17.61
CA VAL A 65 2.14 -1.42 -16.39
C VAL A 65 0.74 -1.12 -15.88
N ASN A 66 -0.11 -2.13 -15.93
CA ASN A 66 -1.45 -2.09 -15.35
C ASN A 66 -1.43 -2.81 -14.03
N PHE A 67 -2.23 -2.34 -13.08
CA PHE A 67 -2.50 -3.08 -11.85
C PHE A 67 -3.97 -3.43 -11.76
N VAL A 68 -4.25 -4.57 -11.16
CA VAL A 68 -5.60 -5.03 -10.85
C VAL A 68 -5.76 -5.18 -9.35
N ALA A 69 -6.93 -4.83 -8.85
CA ALA A 69 -7.28 -5.08 -7.46
C ALA A 69 -7.39 -6.60 -7.23
N THR A 70 -6.83 -7.10 -6.15
CA THR A 70 -6.90 -8.54 -5.77
C THR A 70 -8.09 -8.86 -4.88
N ARG A 71 -8.75 -7.82 -4.36
CA ARG A 71 -9.92 -7.86 -3.49
C ARG A 71 -10.69 -6.55 -3.60
N ASP A 72 -11.92 -6.52 -3.11
CA ASP A 72 -12.70 -5.30 -3.02
C ASP A 72 -11.97 -4.25 -2.16
N ILE A 73 -11.83 -3.04 -2.71
CA ILE A 73 -11.26 -1.88 -2.01
C ILE A 73 -12.44 -1.00 -1.60
N PRO A 74 -12.65 -0.77 -0.29
CA PRO A 74 -13.74 0.05 0.17
C PRO A 74 -13.56 1.50 -0.31
N ILE A 75 -14.65 2.26 -0.33
CA ILE A 75 -14.60 3.69 -0.65
C ILE A 75 -13.68 4.38 0.36
N GLY A 76 -12.75 5.19 -0.15
CA GLY A 76 -11.72 5.84 0.66
C GLY A 76 -10.60 4.93 1.14
N GLY A 77 -10.61 3.65 0.74
CA GLY A 77 -9.56 2.70 1.00
C GLY A 77 -8.31 3.01 0.18
N GLU A 78 -7.16 2.82 0.81
CA GLU A 78 -5.86 2.94 0.18
C GLU A 78 -5.56 1.73 -0.72
N ILE A 79 -4.88 2.01 -1.83
CA ILE A 79 -4.33 0.98 -2.71
C ILE A 79 -2.93 0.64 -2.19
N PHE A 80 -2.76 -0.60 -1.73
CA PHE A 80 -1.48 -1.12 -1.25
C PHE A 80 -0.86 -2.04 -2.28
N MET A 81 0.32 -1.65 -2.75
CA MET A 81 1.17 -2.45 -3.63
C MET A 81 1.92 -3.53 -2.84
N HIS A 82 2.22 -4.65 -3.50
CA HIS A 82 3.12 -5.67 -2.96
C HIS A 82 4.53 -5.54 -3.56
N TYR A 83 5.46 -4.87 -2.87
CA TYR A 83 6.85 -4.68 -3.35
C TYR A 83 7.74 -5.92 -3.22
N GLY A 84 7.25 -6.99 -2.56
CA GLY A 84 8.03 -8.18 -2.27
C GLY A 84 8.76 -8.06 -0.94
N GLU A 85 8.80 -9.15 -0.17
CA GLU A 85 9.46 -9.17 1.13
C GLU A 85 10.96 -8.86 1.02
N SER A 86 11.60 -9.35 -0.04
CA SER A 86 13.03 -9.09 -0.32
C SER A 86 13.34 -7.60 -0.47
N TRP A 87 12.39 -6.79 -0.95
CA TRP A 87 12.56 -5.34 -1.08
C TRP A 87 12.74 -4.68 0.30
N PHE A 88 11.93 -5.10 1.29
CA PHE A 88 11.98 -4.63 2.67
C PHE A 88 13.19 -5.19 3.42
N LEU A 89 13.43 -6.50 3.30
CA LEU A 89 14.58 -7.16 3.93
C LEU A 89 15.91 -6.56 3.47
N GLY A 90 16.04 -6.28 2.16
CA GLY A 90 17.24 -5.65 1.60
C GLY A 90 17.44 -4.17 2.01
N ARG A 91 16.44 -3.54 2.67
CA ARG A 91 16.44 -2.12 3.05
C ARG A 91 16.26 -1.88 4.54
N GLU A 92 16.34 -2.92 5.35
CA GLU A 92 16.19 -2.82 6.81
C GLU A 92 17.10 -1.78 7.46
N LYS A 93 18.33 -1.62 6.94
CA LYS A 93 19.26 -0.58 7.39
C LYS A 93 18.65 0.85 7.33
N TYR A 94 17.76 1.11 6.38
CA TYR A 94 17.17 2.42 6.12
C TYR A 94 15.75 2.55 6.66
N LEU A 95 14.97 1.46 6.66
CA LEU A 95 13.57 1.44 7.05
C LEU A 95 13.36 0.97 8.49
N GLY A 96 14.37 0.37 9.11
CA GLY A 96 14.22 -0.39 10.35
C GLY A 96 13.54 -1.75 10.12
N ILE A 97 13.28 -2.43 11.23
CA ILE A 97 12.63 -3.74 11.24
C ILE A 97 11.18 -3.57 10.78
N THR A 98 10.90 -4.00 9.55
CA THR A 98 9.54 -4.00 8.98
C THR A 98 8.91 -5.38 9.17
N PRO A 99 7.68 -5.48 9.71
CA PRO A 99 6.95 -6.76 9.76
C PRO A 99 6.59 -7.28 8.36
N LEU A 100 6.66 -8.59 8.18
CA LEU A 100 6.19 -9.30 6.99
C LEU A 100 4.76 -9.83 7.18
N VAL A 101 4.19 -10.45 6.14
CA VAL A 101 2.80 -10.99 6.19
C VAL A 101 2.61 -11.92 7.38
N ASN A 102 3.49 -12.92 7.52
CA ASN A 102 3.43 -13.91 8.59
C ASN A 102 3.61 -13.30 9.99
N ASN A 103 4.24 -12.12 10.10
CA ASN A 103 4.41 -11.45 11.40
C ASN A 103 3.09 -10.85 11.88
N TYR A 104 2.26 -10.34 10.97
CA TYR A 104 0.93 -9.84 11.32
C TYR A 104 -0.02 -10.99 11.70
N GLU A 105 0.05 -12.13 11.00
CA GLU A 105 -0.73 -13.32 11.38
C GLU A 105 -0.37 -13.83 12.78
N LYS A 106 0.93 -13.85 13.11
CA LYS A 106 1.41 -14.19 14.47
C LYS A 106 0.96 -13.15 15.49
N ALA A 107 1.02 -11.86 15.16
CA ALA A 107 0.56 -10.79 16.03
C ALA A 107 -0.92 -10.96 16.38
N ASP A 108 -1.78 -11.23 15.38
CA ASP A 108 -3.21 -11.50 15.59
C ASP A 108 -3.45 -12.70 16.52
N GLN A 109 -2.67 -13.78 16.36
CA GLN A 109 -2.74 -14.95 17.24
C GLN A 109 -2.34 -14.61 18.68
N ILE A 110 -1.29 -13.83 18.88
CA ILE A 110 -0.84 -13.39 20.21
C ILE A 110 -1.89 -12.51 20.87
N ILE A 111 -2.45 -11.54 20.13
CA ILE A 111 -3.49 -10.63 20.63
C ILE A 111 -4.74 -11.41 21.03
N ALA A 112 -5.20 -12.33 20.17
CA ALA A 112 -6.36 -13.17 20.46
C ALA A 112 -6.13 -14.03 21.70
N GLY A 113 -4.98 -14.73 21.76
CA GLY A 113 -4.61 -15.58 22.88
C GLY A 113 -4.51 -14.83 24.20
N PHE A 114 -3.97 -13.60 24.19
CA PHE A 114 -3.92 -12.77 25.38
C PHE A 114 -5.33 -12.39 25.86
N LEU A 115 -6.16 -11.83 24.97
CA LEU A 115 -7.50 -11.37 25.32
C LEU A 115 -8.45 -12.51 25.74
N ASP A 116 -8.22 -13.73 25.28
CA ASP A 116 -9.03 -14.90 25.67
C ASP A 116 -8.68 -15.42 27.08
N VAL A 117 -7.46 -15.14 27.58
CA VAL A 117 -6.99 -15.51 28.93
C VAL A 117 -7.32 -14.42 29.98
N VAL A 118 -7.51 -13.18 29.54
CA VAL A 118 -7.80 -12.00 30.36
C VAL A 118 -9.17 -11.95 31.09
N PRO A 119 -10.23 -12.74 30.82
CA PRO A 119 -11.53 -12.57 31.49
C PRO A 119 -11.52 -12.61 33.03
N GLY A 120 -10.44 -13.07 33.67
CA GLY A 120 -10.26 -13.07 35.12
C GLY A 120 -9.47 -11.90 35.72
N MET A 121 -8.92 -10.98 34.92
CA MET A 121 -8.12 -9.85 35.38
C MET A 121 -8.82 -8.52 35.07
N SER A 122 -9.23 -7.80 36.12
CA SER A 122 -9.98 -6.55 36.01
C SER A 122 -9.18 -5.29 36.36
N ASP A 123 -7.89 -5.43 36.72
CA ASP A 123 -7.00 -4.30 37.00
C ASP A 123 -6.20 -3.92 35.74
N PRO A 124 -6.44 -2.74 35.14
CA PRO A 124 -5.74 -2.28 33.94
C PRO A 124 -4.22 -2.23 34.07
N HIS A 125 -3.69 -1.87 35.25
CA HIS A 125 -2.25 -1.81 35.46
C HIS A 125 -1.61 -3.19 35.38
N ARG A 126 -2.26 -4.18 36.00
CA ARG A 126 -1.82 -5.57 35.94
C ARG A 126 -1.90 -6.12 34.51
N LEU A 127 -2.91 -5.74 33.74
CA LEU A 127 -3.05 -6.15 32.34
C LEU A 127 -1.93 -5.58 31.46
N GLN A 128 -1.59 -4.30 31.64
CA GLN A 128 -0.45 -3.69 30.96
C GLN A 128 0.86 -4.38 31.35
N ASP A 129 1.09 -4.68 32.64
CA ASP A 129 2.31 -5.37 33.09
C ASP A 129 2.46 -6.77 32.47
N GLU A 130 1.36 -7.53 32.35
CA GLU A 130 1.39 -8.83 31.66
C GLU A 130 1.62 -8.67 30.16
N TRP A 131 1.03 -7.64 29.55
CA TRP A 131 1.25 -7.34 28.14
C TRP A 131 2.72 -6.97 27.88
N ASP A 132 3.31 -6.13 28.72
CA ASP A 132 4.72 -5.73 28.63
C ASP A 132 5.67 -6.93 28.75
N ARG A 133 5.32 -7.92 29.60
CA ARG A 133 6.07 -9.19 29.68
C ARG A 133 6.04 -9.96 28.36
N ILE A 134 4.87 -10.03 27.71
CA ILE A 134 4.73 -10.66 26.39
C ILE A 134 5.55 -9.88 25.35
N LEU A 135 5.43 -8.55 25.32
CA LEU A 135 6.18 -7.70 24.40
C LEU A 135 7.69 -7.88 24.56
N ALA A 136 8.20 -7.99 25.79
CA ALA A 136 9.62 -8.25 26.05
C ALA A 136 10.05 -9.62 25.49
N ASN A 137 9.30 -10.69 25.78
CA ASN A 137 9.60 -12.04 25.30
C ASN A 137 9.54 -12.15 23.77
N VAL A 138 8.55 -11.51 23.13
CA VAL A 138 8.45 -11.46 21.66
C VAL A 138 9.57 -10.62 21.08
N SER A 139 9.97 -9.52 21.71
CA SER A 139 11.09 -8.69 21.25
C SER A 139 12.42 -9.46 21.21
N GLU A 140 12.64 -10.38 22.14
CA GLU A 140 13.85 -11.20 22.20
C GLU A 140 13.85 -12.33 21.15
N SER A 141 12.68 -12.92 20.90
CA SER A 141 12.55 -14.11 20.04
C SER A 141 12.20 -13.80 18.57
N ASP A 142 11.36 -12.80 18.32
CA ASP A 142 10.85 -12.41 17.00
C ASP A 142 10.59 -10.89 16.93
N PRO A 143 11.64 -10.07 16.74
CA PRO A 143 11.53 -8.62 16.77
C PRO A 143 10.63 -8.04 15.66
N ARG A 144 10.41 -8.77 14.55
CA ARG A 144 9.44 -8.34 13.51
C ARG A 144 8.01 -8.52 13.97
N THR A 145 7.69 -9.64 14.63
CA THR A 145 6.36 -9.83 15.22
C THR A 145 6.13 -8.80 16.34
N ARG A 146 7.17 -8.48 17.14
CA ARG A 146 7.08 -7.38 18.12
C ARG A 146 6.73 -6.04 17.47
N ALA A 147 7.28 -5.73 16.30
CA ALA A 147 6.98 -4.49 15.58
C ALA A 147 5.55 -4.45 15.00
N ALA A 148 4.88 -5.60 14.86
CA ALA A 148 3.46 -5.68 14.47
C ALA A 148 2.48 -5.59 15.66
N LEU A 149 2.98 -5.70 16.89
CA LEU A 149 2.16 -5.71 18.10
C LEU A 149 1.89 -4.29 18.63
N PRO A 150 0.65 -3.97 19.07
CA PRO A 150 0.36 -2.75 19.80
C PRO A 150 1.19 -2.64 21.08
N SER A 151 1.60 -1.42 21.43
CA SER A 151 2.42 -1.21 22.63
C SER A 151 1.57 -1.02 23.89
N ASN A 152 0.31 -0.57 23.75
CA ASN A 152 -0.62 -0.38 24.85
C ASN A 152 -1.67 -1.50 24.86
N PHE A 153 -1.99 -2.02 26.05
CA PHE A 153 -3.10 -2.93 26.29
C PHE A 153 -4.44 -2.39 25.76
N ASP A 154 -4.68 -1.08 25.88
CA ASP A 154 -5.94 -0.45 25.48
C ASP A 154 -6.23 -0.62 23.97
N GLU A 155 -5.17 -0.73 23.16
CA GLU A 155 -5.25 -0.89 21.71
C GLU A 155 -5.54 -2.34 21.28
N LEU A 156 -5.43 -3.32 22.17
CA LEU A 156 -5.56 -4.74 21.81
C LEU A 156 -6.97 -5.10 21.36
N ARG A 157 -7.99 -4.46 21.92
CA ARG A 157 -9.39 -4.72 21.54
C ARG A 157 -9.65 -4.26 20.12
N ASP A 158 -9.21 -3.04 19.79
CA ASP A 158 -9.34 -2.48 18.45
C ASP A 158 -8.51 -3.31 17.47
N ALA A 159 -7.28 -3.66 17.82
CA ALA A 159 -6.43 -4.53 17.01
C ALA A 159 -7.01 -5.94 16.81
N LYS A 160 -7.70 -6.52 17.80
CA LYS A 160 -8.41 -7.81 17.64
C LYS A 160 -9.60 -7.70 16.71
N GLU A 161 -10.30 -6.57 16.72
CA GLU A 161 -11.48 -6.33 15.89
C GLU A 161 -11.11 -6.11 14.42
N VAL A 162 -10.09 -5.27 14.14
CA VAL A 162 -9.72 -4.90 12.77
C VAL A 162 -8.53 -5.68 12.21
N GLY A 163 -7.78 -6.39 13.06
CA GLY A 163 -6.50 -7.04 12.75
C GLY A 163 -5.30 -6.11 12.95
N ALA A 164 -4.18 -6.66 13.41
CA ALA A 164 -2.94 -5.94 13.71
C ALA A 164 -2.42 -5.14 12.51
N ALA A 165 -2.59 -5.67 11.29
CA ALA A 165 -2.18 -5.00 10.06
C ALA A 165 -3.00 -3.74 9.75
N MET A 166 -4.33 -3.78 9.93
CA MET A 166 -5.17 -2.59 9.74
C MET A 166 -4.96 -1.58 10.88
N HIS A 167 -4.77 -2.09 12.10
CA HIS A 167 -4.50 -1.25 13.27
C HIS A 167 -3.18 -0.46 13.12
N SER A 168 -2.14 -1.05 12.53
CA SER A 168 -0.83 -0.38 12.35
C SER A 168 -0.84 0.74 11.31
N VAL A 169 -1.88 0.83 10.47
CA VAL A 169 -2.02 1.87 9.44
C VAL A 169 -3.26 2.71 9.72
N PRO A 170 -3.18 3.68 10.66
CA PRO A 170 -4.31 4.54 10.95
C PRO A 170 -4.70 5.31 9.69
N ASN A 171 -5.99 5.29 9.39
CA ASN A 171 -6.58 5.90 8.19
C ASN A 171 -6.25 5.23 6.85
N ALA A 172 -5.95 3.93 6.84
CA ALA A 172 -5.94 3.13 5.61
C ALA A 172 -7.29 3.20 4.85
N VAL A 173 -8.38 3.57 5.55
CA VAL A 173 -9.65 3.97 4.96
C VAL A 173 -9.99 5.39 5.45
N ARG A 174 -10.16 6.34 4.52
CA ARG A 174 -10.55 7.72 4.80
C ARG A 174 -12.05 7.89 4.69
N SER A 175 -12.63 8.76 5.52
CA SER A 175 -14.04 9.14 5.40
C SER A 175 -14.30 9.95 4.13
N ILE A 176 -15.53 9.91 3.64
CA ILE A 176 -15.97 10.69 2.48
C ILE A 176 -15.74 12.18 2.72
N ASP A 177 -16.14 12.70 3.88
CA ASP A 177 -15.95 14.11 4.24
C ASP A 177 -14.47 14.53 4.18
N TRP A 178 -13.55 13.64 4.60
CA TRP A 178 -12.12 13.93 4.51
C TRP A 178 -11.65 13.97 3.05
N LEU A 179 -12.13 13.06 2.21
CA LEU A 179 -11.80 13.00 0.79
C LEU A 179 -12.38 14.18 0.01
N GLU A 180 -13.58 14.64 0.32
CA GLU A 180 -14.17 15.82 -0.32
C GLU A 180 -13.38 17.09 0.02
N LYS A 181 -12.81 17.15 1.22
CA LYS A 181 -12.02 18.31 1.68
C LYS A 181 -10.56 18.29 1.23
N ASN A 182 -9.93 17.11 1.18
CA ASN A 182 -8.47 16.97 1.01
C ASN A 182 -8.07 16.12 -0.20
N GLY A 183 -9.01 15.36 -0.79
CA GLY A 183 -8.74 14.48 -1.91
C GLY A 183 -8.55 15.25 -3.22
N HIS A 184 -7.80 14.64 -4.14
CA HIS A 184 -7.61 15.13 -5.49
C HIS A 184 -7.93 14.03 -6.49
N CYS A 185 -8.77 14.35 -7.48
CA CYS A 185 -9.11 13.41 -8.56
C CYS A 185 -8.02 13.43 -9.63
N ASN A 186 -7.45 12.26 -9.94
CA ASN A 186 -6.48 12.07 -11.03
C ASN A 186 -7.13 11.53 -12.31
N ASP A 187 -8.46 11.59 -12.41
CA ASP A 187 -9.26 10.98 -13.49
C ASP A 187 -9.08 11.69 -14.84
N ASN A 188 -8.53 12.91 -14.81
CA ASN A 188 -8.30 13.72 -16.00
C ASN A 188 -6.92 13.49 -16.63
N LEU A 189 -6.33 12.31 -16.41
CA LEU A 189 -5.05 11.91 -16.99
C LEU A 189 -5.24 10.65 -17.83
N HIS A 190 -4.59 10.61 -18.98
CA HIS A 190 -4.47 9.40 -19.80
C HIS A 190 -3.00 9.15 -20.16
N PRO A 191 -2.54 7.89 -20.20
CA PRO A 191 -1.23 7.57 -20.73
C PRO A 191 -1.22 7.71 -22.27
N GLY A 192 -0.06 8.04 -22.84
CA GLY A 192 0.09 8.09 -24.30
C GLY A 192 1.52 8.35 -24.77
N PRO A 193 1.80 8.22 -26.08
CA PRO A 193 3.04 8.68 -26.67
C PRO A 193 3.06 10.20 -26.79
N SER A 194 4.22 10.80 -26.51
CA SER A 194 4.46 12.23 -26.71
C SER A 194 4.67 12.53 -28.19
N SER A 195 4.15 13.66 -28.65
CA SER A 195 4.47 14.21 -29.97
C SER A 195 5.81 14.94 -30.00
N ILE A 196 6.44 15.15 -28.83
CA ILE A 196 7.77 15.76 -28.74
C ILE A 196 8.82 14.69 -29.07
N PRO A 197 9.73 14.95 -30.03
CA PRO A 197 10.79 14.00 -30.37
C PRO A 197 11.58 13.56 -29.13
N GLN A 198 11.81 12.25 -29.01
CA GLN A 198 12.58 11.62 -27.93
C GLN A 198 12.01 11.80 -26.51
N ALA A 199 10.80 12.34 -26.34
CA ALA A 199 10.15 12.47 -25.04
C ALA A 199 9.42 11.19 -24.57
N GLY A 200 9.37 10.15 -25.41
CA GLY A 200 8.80 8.86 -25.06
C GLY A 200 7.29 8.91 -24.79
N ARG A 201 6.87 8.29 -23.68
CA ARG A 201 5.46 8.21 -23.23
C ARG A 201 5.29 8.95 -21.91
N GLY A 202 4.10 9.49 -21.66
CA GLY A 202 3.81 10.29 -20.47
C GLY A 202 2.33 10.29 -20.08
N ALA A 203 2.00 11.12 -19.09
CA ALA A 203 0.62 11.39 -18.67
C ALA A 203 0.15 12.71 -19.31
N PHE A 204 -1.01 12.66 -19.96
CA PHE A 204 -1.60 13.78 -20.69
C PHE A 204 -2.96 14.10 -20.10
N SER A 205 -3.31 15.39 -20.04
CA SER A 205 -4.62 15.77 -19.54
C SER A 205 -5.71 15.46 -20.55
N THR A 206 -6.82 14.86 -20.10
CA THR A 206 -8.03 14.66 -20.90
C THR A 206 -8.88 15.93 -21.03
N GLN A 207 -8.49 17.01 -20.34
CA GLN A 207 -9.17 18.30 -20.35
C GLN A 207 -8.17 19.44 -20.55
N PHE A 208 -8.68 20.60 -20.95
CA PHE A 208 -7.86 21.81 -21.01
C PHE A 208 -7.60 22.32 -19.59
N LEU A 209 -6.34 22.61 -19.29
CA LEU A 209 -5.92 23.21 -18.03
C LEU A 209 -5.56 24.68 -18.30
N SER A 210 -6.18 25.61 -17.58
CA SER A 210 -5.78 27.02 -17.62
C SER A 210 -4.44 27.18 -16.90
N ALA A 211 -3.51 27.88 -17.55
CA ALA A 211 -2.22 28.25 -16.99
C ALA A 211 -2.33 29.36 -15.93
#